data_AF-A0A084IGW7-F1
#
_entry.id   AF-A0A084IGW7-F1
#
_cell.length_a   1.000
_cell.length_b   1.000
_cell.length_c   1.000
_cell.angle_alpha   90.00
_cell.angle_beta   90.00
_cell.angle_gamma   90.00
#
_symmetry.space_group_name_H-M   'P 1'
#
loop_
_entity.id
_entity.type
_entity.pdbx_description
1 polymer ?
#
loop_
_entity_poly.entity_id
_entity_poly.type
_entity_poly.pdbx_seq_one_letter_code
_entity_poly.pdbx_strand_id
1 'polypeptide(L)'
;MLFRWFVGLSLYDAVWDATKFTKNRQRFIDGAVTGRLLEAVVDQARQRQLLSEQHFFVDGTLIDAWASMGSYRRKDDDDEPPKGPPDFKGKTRRADTHECKTDPDAWLYKNAAI
;
A
#
# COMPACT_ATOMS: atom_id res chain seq x y z
N MET A 1 -3.41 -25.83 4.51
CA MET A 1 -4.71 -26.13 3.87
C MET A 1 -5.49 -24.90 3.39
N LEU A 2 -5.24 -23.69 3.92
CA LEU A 2 -5.96 -22.47 3.50
C LEU A 2 -5.74 -22.02 2.04
N PHE A 3 -4.54 -22.24 1.48
CA PHE A 3 -4.16 -21.67 0.19
C PHE A 3 -4.93 -22.25 -1.02
N ARG A 4 -5.41 -23.50 -0.93
CA ARG A 4 -6.12 -24.18 -2.04
C ARG A 4 -7.50 -23.58 -2.31
N TRP A 5 -8.22 -23.25 -1.24
CA TRP A 5 -9.54 -22.62 -1.33
C TRP A 5 -9.45 -21.22 -1.96
N PHE A 6 -8.42 -20.43 -1.61
CA PHE A 6 -8.23 -19.09 -2.14
C PHE A 6 -8.08 -19.07 -3.68
N VAL A 7 -7.46 -20.10 -4.26
CA VAL A 7 -7.31 -20.24 -5.71
C VAL A 7 -8.42 -21.06 -6.36
N GLY A 8 -9.50 -21.36 -5.64
CA GLY A 8 -10.67 -22.09 -6.15
C GLY A 8 -10.45 -23.60 -6.35
N LEU A 9 -9.43 -24.20 -5.73
CA LEU A 9 -9.16 -25.64 -5.81
C LEU A 9 -9.84 -26.39 -4.65
N SER A 10 -10.56 -27.46 -4.97
CA SER A 10 -11.09 -28.44 -4.02
C SER A 10 -9.94 -29.19 -3.33
N LEU A 11 -10.22 -29.84 -2.21
CA LEU A 11 -9.21 -30.60 -1.46
C LEU A 11 -8.51 -31.66 -2.32
N TYR A 12 -9.24 -32.24 -3.29
CA TYR A 12 -8.81 -33.37 -4.10
C TYR A 12 -8.28 -32.99 -5.50
N ASP A 13 -8.36 -31.72 -5.89
CA ASP A 13 -7.91 -31.30 -7.23
C ASP A 13 -6.39 -31.43 -7.38
N ALA A 14 -5.93 -31.79 -8.57
CA ALA A 14 -4.49 -31.82 -8.85
C ALA A 14 -3.87 -30.44 -8.59
N VAL A 15 -2.88 -30.38 -7.70
CA VAL A 15 -2.15 -29.13 -7.43
C VAL A 15 -1.25 -28.85 -8.64
N TRP A 16 -1.19 -27.59 -9.08
CA TRP A 16 -0.12 -27.21 -9.99
C TRP A 16 1.23 -27.42 -9.31
N ASP A 17 2.08 -28.22 -9.95
CA ASP A 17 3.47 -28.35 -9.54
C ASP A 17 4.13 -26.96 -9.57
N ALA A 18 4.56 -26.48 -8.40
CA ALA A 18 5.13 -25.14 -8.25
C ALA A 18 6.37 -24.93 -9.14
N THR A 19 7.09 -26.01 -9.48
CA THR A 19 8.22 -25.96 -10.39
C THR A 19 7.78 -25.63 -11.82
N LYS A 20 6.58 -26.03 -12.25
CA LYS A 20 6.03 -25.62 -13.56
C LYS A 20 5.70 -24.13 -13.60
N PHE A 21 5.16 -23.57 -12.53
CA PHE A 21 4.89 -22.13 -12.45
C PHE A 21 6.20 -21.33 -12.54
N THR A 22 7.22 -21.69 -11.75
CA THR A 22 8.52 -21.01 -11.80
C THR A 22 9.22 -21.15 -13.16
N LYS A 23 9.17 -22.33 -13.77
CA LYS A 23 9.75 -22.57 -15.11
C LYS A 23 9.05 -21.79 -16.22
N ASN A 24 7.74 -21.57 -16.10
CA ASN A 24 6.95 -20.84 -17.09
C ASN A 24 6.72 -19.37 -16.70
N ARG A 25 7.24 -18.90 -15.56
CA ARG A 25 7.02 -17.55 -15.03
C ARG A 25 7.35 -16.49 -16.07
N GLN A 26 8.46 -16.65 -16.77
CA GLN A 26 8.87 -15.72 -17.81
C GLN A 26 7.86 -15.68 -18.96
N ARG A 27 7.41 -16.83 -19.48
CA ARG A 27 6.37 -16.91 -20.52
C ARG A 27 5.00 -16.43 -20.04
N PHE A 28 4.72 -16.55 -18.75
CA PHE A 28 3.49 -16.05 -18.12
C PHE A 28 3.51 -14.52 -18.00
N ILE A 29 4.65 -13.93 -17.63
CA ILE A 29 4.85 -12.47 -17.57
C ILE A 29 4.88 -11.88 -18.99
N ASP A 30 5.61 -12.51 -19.91
CA ASP A 30 5.71 -12.09 -21.32
C ASP A 30 4.42 -12.37 -22.10
N GLY A 31 3.51 -13.16 -21.53
CA GLY A 31 2.21 -13.47 -22.09
C GLY A 31 1.29 -12.25 -22.02
N ALA A 32 0.89 -11.73 -23.18
CA ALA A 32 -0.01 -10.57 -23.29
C ALA A 32 -1.35 -10.73 -22.52
N VAL A 33 -1.76 -11.96 -22.22
CA VAL A 33 -2.98 -12.26 -21.46
C VAL A 33 -2.87 -11.83 -20.00
N THR A 34 -1.71 -11.97 -19.37
CA THR A 34 -1.51 -11.63 -17.96
C THR A 34 -1.61 -10.13 -17.72
N GLY A 35 -1.02 -9.33 -18.63
CA GLY A 35 -1.16 -7.87 -18.60
C GLY A 35 -2.63 -7.44 -18.70
N ARG A 36 -3.37 -7.98 -19.68
CA ARG A 36 -4.81 -7.68 -19.85
C ARG A 36 -5.66 -8.11 -18.65
N LEU A 37 -5.34 -9.25 -18.05
CA LEU A 37 -6.03 -9.72 -16.85
C LEU A 37 -5.76 -8.78 -15.67
N LEU A 38 -4.50 -8.37 -15.46
CA LEU A 38 -4.14 -7.43 -14.41
C LEU A 38 -4.83 -6.08 -14.62
N GLU A 39 -4.83 -5.54 -15.84
CA GLU A 39 -5.55 -4.31 -16.19
C GLU A 39 -7.03 -4.41 -15.85
N ALA A 40 -7.70 -5.50 -16.25
CA ALA A 40 -9.13 -5.71 -15.96
C ALA A 40 -9.42 -5.78 -14.44
N VAL A 41 -8.52 -6.40 -13.66
CA VAL A 41 -8.66 -6.46 -12.19
C VAL A 41 -8.45 -5.08 -11.57
N VAL A 42 -7.45 -4.32 -12.03
CA VAL A 42 -7.20 -2.95 -11.56
C VAL A 42 -8.38 -2.04 -11.88
N ASP A 43 -8.97 -2.16 -13.07
CA ASP A 43 -10.14 -1.36 -13.45
C ASP A 43 -11.36 -1.69 -12.59
N GLN A 44 -11.60 -2.97 -12.29
CA GLN A 44 -12.66 -3.37 -11.36
C GLN A 44 -12.42 -2.81 -9.95
N ALA A 45 -11.18 -2.86 -9.45
CA ALA A 45 -10.83 -2.29 -8.15
C ALA A 45 -11.01 -0.77 -8.11
N ARG A 46 -10.66 -0.07 -9.21
CA ARG A 46 -10.87 1.38 -9.36
C ARG A 46 -12.36 1.73 -9.35
N GLN A 47 -13.19 1.00 -10.10
CA GLN A 47 -14.64 1.20 -10.12
C GLN A 47 -15.27 1.01 -8.73
N ARG A 48 -14.71 0.11 -7.92
CA ARG A 48 -15.16 -0.17 -6.54
C ARG A 48 -14.52 0.72 -5.49
N GLN A 49 -13.69 1.70 -5.87
CA GLN A 49 -12.96 2.60 -4.96
C GLN A 49 -12.07 1.84 -3.94
N LEU A 50 -11.50 0.70 -4.36
CA LEU A 50 -10.63 -0.13 -3.52
C LEU A 50 -9.14 0.22 -3.68
N LEU A 51 -8.80 1.15 -4.57
CA LEU A 51 -7.43 1.59 -4.80
C LEU A 51 -7.14 2.86 -4.00
N SER A 52 -5.96 2.91 -3.39
CA SER A 52 -5.43 4.12 -2.75
C SER A 52 -4.35 4.70 -3.65
N GLU A 53 -4.49 5.97 -4.04
CA GLU A 53 -3.46 6.68 -4.80
C GLU A 53 -2.23 7.01 -3.95
N GLN A 54 -2.36 6.91 -2.62
CA GLN A 54 -1.31 7.30 -1.67
C GLN A 54 -0.50 6.11 -1.13
N HIS A 55 -1.04 4.90 -1.19
CA HIS A 55 -0.40 3.73 -0.59
C HIS A 55 -0.55 2.53 -1.52
N PHE A 56 0.58 1.96 -1.93
CA PHE A 56 0.66 0.65 -2.56
C PHE A 56 1.24 -0.32 -1.55
N PHE A 57 0.56 -1.43 -1.28
CA PHE A 57 0.98 -2.41 -0.29
C PHE A 57 1.13 -3.78 -0.93
N VAL A 58 2.29 -4.39 -0.75
CA VAL A 58 2.54 -5.80 -1.06
C VAL A 58 3.12 -6.42 0.23
N ASP A 59 2.41 -7.40 0.79
CA ASP A 59 2.88 -8.30 1.85
C ASP A 59 3.24 -7.75 3.25
N GLY A 60 2.80 -6.56 3.66
CA GLY A 60 2.92 -6.20 5.10
C GLY A 60 3.98 -5.15 5.42
N THR A 61 4.96 -4.95 4.54
CA THR A 61 6.18 -4.22 4.92
C THR A 61 5.97 -2.72 4.83
N LEU A 62 5.58 -2.10 5.94
CA LEU A 62 5.72 -0.67 6.13
C LEU A 62 7.21 -0.33 6.13
N ILE A 63 7.62 0.58 5.26
CA ILE A 63 8.96 1.17 5.31
C ILE A 63 8.87 2.35 6.27
N ASP A 64 9.64 2.30 7.35
CA ASP A 64 9.73 3.41 8.30
C ASP A 64 10.36 4.62 7.59
N ALA A 65 9.63 5.73 7.57
CA ALA A 65 10.19 7.00 7.12
C ALA A 65 11.19 7.52 8.15
N TRP A 66 12.22 8.26 7.71
CA TRP A 66 13.17 8.90 8.62
C TRP A 66 12.59 10.22 9.17
N ALA A 67 11.35 10.16 9.64
CA ALA A 67 10.56 11.28 10.09
C ALA A 67 10.04 11.02 11.50
N SER A 68 10.27 11.96 12.40
CA SER A 68 9.60 11.93 13.70
C SER A 68 8.17 12.46 13.55
N MET A 69 7.27 12.05 14.46
CA MET A 69 5.93 12.66 14.53
C MET A 69 5.98 14.17 14.82
N GLY A 70 7.11 14.69 15.33
CA GLY A 70 7.36 16.11 15.52
C GLY A 70 7.66 16.88 14.22
N SER A 71 8.04 16.17 13.17
CA SER A 71 8.37 16.75 11.86
C SER A 71 7.14 17.09 11.02
N TYR A 72 5.97 16.54 11.37
CA TYR A 72 4.71 16.79 10.68
C TYR A 72 4.11 18.12 11.11
N ARG A 73 4.03 19.07 10.17
CA ARG A 73 3.47 20.40 10.35
C ARG A 73 2.32 20.63 9.38
N ARG A 74 1.46 21.61 9.66
CA ARG A 74 0.41 21.98 8.72
C ARG A 74 1.03 22.49 7.43
N LYS A 75 0.41 22.19 6.29
CA LYS A 75 0.93 22.62 4.98
C LYS A 75 1.01 24.15 4.86
N ASP A 76 0.01 24.84 5.41
CA ASP A 76 -0.10 26.30 5.41
C ASP A 76 0.74 26.99 6.50
N ASP A 77 1.58 26.24 7.21
CA ASP A 77 2.38 26.72 8.33
C ASP A 77 3.83 26.97 7.87
N ASP A 78 4.10 28.23 7.56
CA ASP A 78 5.42 28.75 7.18
C ASP A 78 6.21 29.28 8.40
N ASP A 79 5.70 29.12 9.62
CA ASP A 79 6.35 29.64 10.82
C ASP A 79 7.64 28.86 11.17
N GLU A 80 8.52 29.55 11.90
CA GLU A 80 9.77 28.99 12.40
C GLU A 80 9.49 27.75 13.27
N PRO A 81 10.25 26.65 13.11
CA PRO A 81 9.97 25.41 13.82
C PRO A 81 9.90 25.63 15.34
N PRO A 82 8.91 25.01 16.01
CA PRO A 82 8.71 25.23 17.44
C PRO A 82 9.98 24.87 18.23
N LYS A 83 10.37 25.74 19.16
CA LYS A 83 11.46 25.48 20.10
C LYS A 83 11.00 24.49 21.17
N GLY A 84 11.03 23.20 20.83
CA GLY A 84 10.69 22.11 21.75
C GLY A 84 9.80 21.04 21.11
N PRO A 85 9.57 19.91 21.81
CA PRO A 85 8.72 18.85 21.31
C PRO A 85 7.29 19.38 21.11
N PRO A 86 6.72 19.22 19.89
CA PRO A 86 5.40 19.75 19.60
C PRO A 86 4.31 19.07 20.44
N ASP A 87 3.38 19.89 20.97
CA ASP A 87 2.22 19.40 21.72
C ASP A 87 1.06 19.09 20.76
N PHE A 88 0.67 17.81 20.77
CA PHE A 88 -0.36 17.25 19.88
C PHE A 88 -1.64 16.85 20.62
N LYS A 89 -1.77 17.15 21.92
CA LYS A 89 -2.98 16.79 22.68
C LYS A 89 -4.23 17.41 22.05
N GLY A 90 -5.20 16.55 21.70
CA GLY A 90 -6.49 16.96 21.14
C GLY A 90 -6.46 17.39 19.67
N LYS A 91 -5.30 17.39 18.99
CA LYS A 91 -5.19 17.79 17.58
C LYS A 91 -5.20 16.56 16.67
N THR A 92 -6.17 16.48 15.76
CA THR A 92 -6.18 15.45 14.71
C THR A 92 -5.21 15.84 13.60
N ARG A 93 -4.26 14.94 13.31
CA ARG A 93 -3.35 15.07 12.17
C ARG A 93 -3.82 14.15 11.05
N ARG A 94 -3.86 14.68 9.84
CA ARG A 94 -4.28 13.95 8.64
C ARG A 94 -3.32 14.32 7.50
N ALA A 95 -3.09 13.38 6.59
CA ALA A 95 -2.17 13.56 5.46
C ALA A 95 -2.59 14.68 4.48
N ASP A 96 -3.87 15.07 4.48
CA ASP A 96 -4.39 16.18 3.69
C ASP A 96 -3.90 17.54 4.20
N THR A 97 -3.90 17.72 5.52
CA THR A 97 -3.65 18.97 6.25
C THR A 97 -2.22 19.10 6.76
N HIS A 98 -1.51 17.98 6.93
CA HIS A 98 -0.16 17.95 7.51
C HIS A 98 0.82 17.22 6.59
N GLU A 99 2.04 17.73 6.52
CA GLU A 99 3.16 17.15 5.79
C GLU A 99 4.41 17.13 6.66
N CYS A 100 5.31 16.19 6.39
CA CYS A 100 6.60 16.15 7.05
C CYS A 100 7.53 17.17 6.38
N LYS A 101 7.99 18.17 7.15
CA LYS A 101 8.91 19.20 6.63
C LYS A 101 10.37 18.74 6.60
N THR A 102 10.72 17.63 7.28
CA THR A 102 12.09 17.07 7.26
C THR A 102 12.28 16.00 6.18
N ASP A 103 11.21 15.33 5.77
CA ASP A 103 11.21 14.26 4.78
C ASP A 103 9.94 14.39 3.92
N PRO A 104 10.01 15.01 2.73
CA PRO A 104 8.86 15.23 1.86
C PRO A 104 8.17 13.95 1.39
N ASP A 105 8.89 12.83 1.39
CA ASP A 105 8.39 11.53 0.94
C ASP A 105 7.71 10.75 2.09
N ALA A 106 7.69 11.29 3.31
CA ALA A 106 7.03 10.68 4.45
C ALA A 106 5.52 10.96 4.46
N TRP A 107 4.71 9.90 4.53
CA TRP A 107 3.25 9.96 4.57
C TRP A 107 2.72 9.51 5.93
N LEU A 108 1.69 10.21 6.43
CA LEU A 108 0.92 9.71 7.58
C LEU A 108 0.11 8.49 7.15
N TYR A 109 0.39 7.36 7.80
CA TYR A 109 -0.32 6.11 7.57
C TYR A 109 -1.84 6.30 7.76
N LYS A 110 -2.60 5.91 6.73
CA LYS A 110 -4.06 5.85 6.80
C LYS A 110 -4.48 4.45 7.21
N ASN A 111 -4.99 4.30 8.43
CA ASN A 111 -5.76 3.12 8.80
C ASN A 111 -7.06 3.12 7.99
N ALA A 112 -7.14 2.28 6.96
CA ALA A 112 -8.42 1.92 6.37
C ALA A 112 -9.17 1.10 7.42
N ALA A 113 -10.18 1.68 8.05
CA ALA A 113 -11.16 0.89 8.78
C ALA A 113 -11.91 0.04 7.73
N ILE A 114 -11.72 -1.27 7.80
CA ILE A 114 -12.52 -2.26 7.08
C ILE A 114 -13.85 -2.42 7.82
#